data_AF-A0A838NLB8-F1
#
_entry.id   AF-A0A838NLB8-F1
#
_cell.length_a   1.000
_cell.length_b   1.000
_cell.length_c   1.000
_cell.angle_alpha   90.00
_cell.angle_beta   90.00
_cell.angle_gamma   90.00
#
_symmetry.space_group_name_H-M   'P 1'
#
loop_
_entity.id
_entity.type
_entity.pdbx_description
1 polymer ?
#
loop_
_entity_poly.entity_id
_entity_poly.type
_entity_poly.pdbx_seq_one_letter_code
_entity_poly.pdbx_strand_id
1 'polypeptide(L)'
;MLIQPIDYFLVIWFGLALTSTAYVAWDQYRNNPEPAVMKWGFILVTLYLGPIGLLLYVLADKEPRPGEHERFVQPLWKQGVGSTIHCVAGDATGIILAAAITAMLGLPMWIDLIVEYLTGFAFGLFIFQSLFMKSMMGGTYWENVRKTFLPELISMNFMMAGMAPVLSFLMMGRDMRAMDPAELLFWGVMSLGVIAGFASAYPANVWLVARRLKHGLMTERRPGSRFDLAPGPKSLEAEHVARAGGGHHEAGHSSGGGEMGHHDMAADVTRPQLAAVAGVSALALGLGMVAPANWVNLGLSAREVGGAIMPPGMIMDRDTPAEAMIDMAAVDPRGIVATRGLDARGDRELAPRMENGVKVFDLETSVVRWTILPGITVDAYAFNGQVPGPRLRFRQGDRVRIDVTNRLPETTTVHWHGLILPNVMDGPAHITQEPIEHGAVYRYEFTATQSGTYFYHSHDHVDRQQALGLYGALLIDPADPAPDLEADHEYTLLLQEWLLREGLTYPAMPMDGAQPNYFTINGRAYPATDTIRMSAGETLKVRFIGSNNGFIHPMHVHGGPFQVVALDGQTLQPSARYEADVVNVAPGQRYDVIWTARQPGKWLIHCHIGHHTTNNNVETRGGGGLMMVVEVI
;
A
#
# COMPACT_ATOMS: atom_id res chain seq x y z
N MET A 1 -6.88 -10.29 6.03
CA MET A 1 -7.34 -9.30 7.04
C MET A 1 -7.54 -7.99 6.30
N LEU A 2 -8.62 -7.25 6.55
CA LEU A 2 -8.84 -5.96 5.91
C LEU A 2 -8.02 -4.91 6.68
N ILE A 3 -7.04 -4.30 6.03
CA ILE A 3 -6.06 -3.38 6.64
C ILE A 3 -6.54 -1.93 6.46
N GLN A 4 -7.04 -1.60 5.28
CA GLN A 4 -7.46 -0.24 4.92
C GLN A 4 -8.96 -0.17 4.61
N PRO A 5 -9.60 1.01 4.72
CA PRO A 5 -10.99 1.22 4.32
C PRO A 5 -11.30 0.77 2.88
N ILE A 6 -10.33 0.90 1.97
CA ILE A 6 -10.46 0.46 0.58
C ILE A 6 -10.72 -1.05 0.46
N ASP A 7 -10.19 -1.85 1.39
CA ASP A 7 -10.36 -3.31 1.35
C ASP A 7 -11.84 -3.69 1.58
N TYR A 8 -12.56 -2.95 2.44
CA TYR A 8 -14.01 -3.13 2.63
C TYR A 8 -14.82 -2.76 1.39
N PHE A 9 -14.44 -1.66 0.73
CA PHE A 9 -15.05 -1.26 -0.54
C PHE A 9 -14.85 -2.33 -1.61
N LEU A 10 -13.64 -2.89 -1.71
CA LEU A 10 -13.32 -3.94 -2.67
C LEU A 10 -14.09 -5.24 -2.43
N VAL A 11 -14.27 -5.64 -1.17
CA VAL A 11 -15.12 -6.80 -0.84
C VAL A 11 -16.55 -6.60 -1.35
N ILE A 12 -17.13 -5.41 -1.16
CA ILE A 12 -18.46 -5.08 -1.67
C ILE A 12 -18.45 -5.05 -3.20
N TRP A 13 -17.46 -4.40 -3.82
CA TRP A 13 -17.31 -4.32 -5.27
C TRP A 13 -17.26 -5.70 -5.92
N PHE A 14 -16.45 -6.62 -5.39
CA PHE A 14 -16.35 -7.98 -5.92
C PHE A 14 -17.61 -8.82 -5.66
N GLY A 15 -18.30 -8.61 -4.54
CA GLY A 15 -19.62 -9.19 -4.32
C GLY A 15 -20.64 -8.74 -5.37
N LEU A 16 -20.65 -7.44 -5.70
CA LEU A 16 -21.48 -6.88 -6.76
C LEU A 16 -21.05 -7.35 -8.15
N ALA A 17 -19.75 -7.51 -8.41
CA ALA A 17 -19.24 -8.03 -9.67
C ALA A 17 -19.67 -9.49 -9.88
N LEU A 18 -19.53 -10.34 -8.87
CA LEU A 18 -19.95 -11.75 -8.95
C LEU A 18 -21.45 -11.91 -9.19
N THR A 19 -22.28 -11.15 -8.46
CA THR A 19 -23.74 -11.18 -8.64
C THR A 19 -24.15 -10.63 -10.01
N SER A 20 -23.50 -9.57 -10.48
CA SER A 20 -23.69 -9.02 -11.83
C SER A 20 -23.35 -10.04 -12.92
N THR A 21 -22.18 -10.68 -12.83
CA THR A 21 -21.73 -11.71 -13.77
C THR A 21 -22.66 -12.91 -13.77
N ALA A 22 -23.13 -13.35 -12.60
CA ALA A 22 -24.08 -14.46 -12.49
C ALA A 22 -25.42 -14.11 -13.17
N TYR A 23 -25.93 -12.89 -12.98
CA TYR A 23 -27.13 -12.42 -13.67
C TYR A 23 -26.93 -12.37 -15.19
N VAL A 24 -25.84 -11.77 -15.67
CA VAL A 24 -25.53 -11.67 -17.11
C VAL A 24 -25.42 -13.07 -17.71
N ALA A 25 -24.71 -13.99 -17.07
CA ALA A 25 -24.59 -15.37 -17.53
C ALA A 25 -25.96 -16.06 -17.61
N TRP A 26 -26.79 -15.93 -16.57
CA TRP A 26 -28.12 -16.51 -16.56
C TRP A 26 -29.01 -15.93 -17.67
N ASP A 27 -29.03 -14.61 -17.84
CA ASP A 27 -29.91 -13.91 -18.78
C ASP A 27 -29.45 -14.12 -20.23
N GLN A 28 -28.16 -14.03 -20.52
CA GLN A 28 -27.58 -14.32 -21.84
C GLN A 28 -27.95 -15.72 -22.33
N TYR A 29 -27.78 -16.72 -21.47
CA TYR A 29 -28.12 -18.10 -21.79
C TYR A 29 -29.59 -18.43 -21.61
N ARG A 30 -30.46 -17.50 -21.18
CA ARG A 30 -31.92 -17.74 -21.08
C ARG A 30 -32.78 -16.93 -22.03
N ASN A 31 -32.46 -15.68 -22.24
CA ASN A 31 -33.36 -14.69 -22.84
C ASN A 31 -32.72 -13.92 -24.00
N ASN A 32 -31.41 -14.04 -24.24
CA ASN A 32 -30.75 -13.26 -25.28
C ASN A 32 -30.37 -14.10 -26.53
N PRO A 33 -30.84 -13.73 -27.74
CA PRO A 33 -30.58 -14.46 -28.99
C PRO A 33 -29.21 -14.11 -29.62
N GLU A 34 -28.15 -14.05 -28.82
CA GLU A 34 -26.80 -13.69 -29.26
C GLU A 34 -25.91 -14.95 -29.51
N PRO A 35 -24.94 -14.92 -30.44
CA PRO A 35 -23.94 -15.98 -30.60
C PRO A 35 -23.17 -16.29 -29.31
N ALA A 36 -22.81 -17.56 -29.10
CA ALA A 36 -22.14 -18.02 -27.88
C ALA A 36 -20.85 -17.26 -27.54
N VAL A 37 -20.14 -16.79 -28.56
CA VAL A 37 -18.89 -16.02 -28.43
C VAL A 37 -19.12 -14.70 -27.71
N MET A 38 -20.16 -13.97 -28.12
CA MET A 38 -20.48 -12.68 -27.55
C MET A 38 -21.08 -12.81 -26.15
N LYS A 39 -21.82 -13.90 -25.89
CA LYS A 39 -22.27 -14.27 -24.53
C LYS A 39 -21.09 -14.38 -23.57
N TRP A 40 -20.04 -15.11 -23.97
CA TRP A 40 -18.81 -15.19 -23.17
C TRP A 40 -18.10 -13.83 -23.06
N GLY A 41 -18.12 -13.02 -24.13
CA GLY A 41 -17.62 -11.65 -24.10
C GLY A 41 -18.27 -10.82 -22.99
N PHE A 42 -19.60 -10.76 -22.93
CA PHE A 42 -20.31 -10.03 -21.88
C PHE A 42 -20.11 -10.62 -20.48
N ILE A 43 -20.04 -11.94 -20.34
CA ILE A 43 -19.77 -12.59 -19.05
C ILE A 43 -18.39 -12.20 -18.52
N LEU A 44 -17.34 -12.32 -19.34
CA LEU A 44 -15.98 -12.01 -18.94
C LEU A 44 -15.79 -10.51 -18.69
N VAL A 45 -16.30 -9.64 -19.57
CA VAL A 45 -16.17 -8.20 -19.36
C VAL A 45 -17.00 -7.75 -18.15
N THR A 46 -18.15 -8.37 -17.85
CA THR A 46 -18.87 -8.10 -16.60
C THR A 46 -18.08 -8.55 -15.37
N LEU A 47 -17.34 -9.66 -15.45
CA LEU A 47 -16.44 -10.07 -14.39
C LEU A 47 -15.34 -9.02 -14.14
N TYR A 48 -14.83 -8.39 -15.19
CA TYR A 48 -13.76 -7.39 -15.09
C TYR A 48 -14.26 -6.01 -14.67
N LEU A 49 -15.41 -5.56 -15.20
CA LEU A 49 -15.97 -4.22 -14.98
C LEU A 49 -16.97 -4.17 -13.81
N GLY A 50 -17.36 -5.33 -13.27
CA GLY A 50 -18.37 -5.45 -12.22
C GLY A 50 -19.74 -4.88 -12.65
N PRO A 51 -20.41 -4.10 -11.79
CA PRO A 51 -21.73 -3.52 -12.09
C PRO A 51 -21.78 -2.66 -13.36
N ILE A 52 -20.65 -2.08 -13.79
CA ILE A 52 -20.57 -1.31 -15.03
C ILE A 52 -20.79 -2.24 -16.23
N GLY A 53 -20.24 -3.45 -16.22
CA GLY A 53 -20.45 -4.44 -17.29
C GLY A 53 -21.91 -4.89 -17.38
N LEU A 54 -22.58 -5.07 -16.24
CA LEU A 54 -24.03 -5.33 -16.20
C LEU A 54 -24.83 -4.19 -16.82
N LEU A 55 -24.50 -2.94 -16.49
CA LEU A 55 -25.15 -1.78 -17.05
C LEU A 55 -24.97 -1.73 -18.58
N LEU A 56 -23.76 -1.98 -19.07
CA LEU A 56 -23.47 -2.07 -20.50
C LEU A 56 -24.27 -3.17 -21.19
N TYR A 57 -24.35 -4.36 -20.57
CA TYR A 57 -25.18 -5.47 -21.07
C TYR A 57 -26.66 -5.05 -21.19
N VAL A 58 -27.23 -4.50 -20.13
CA VAL A 58 -28.65 -4.10 -20.10
C VAL A 58 -28.97 -3.01 -21.13
N LEU A 59 -28.06 -2.04 -21.31
CA LEU A 59 -28.30 -0.90 -22.20
C LEU A 59 -27.99 -1.18 -23.67
N ALA A 60 -26.99 -2.01 -23.95
CA ALA A 60 -26.51 -2.23 -25.31
C ALA A 60 -27.05 -3.52 -25.94
N ASP A 61 -27.24 -4.58 -25.17
CA ASP A 61 -27.38 -5.94 -25.72
C ASP A 61 -28.66 -6.67 -25.28
N LYS A 62 -29.05 -6.60 -24.00
CA LYS A 62 -30.21 -7.31 -23.47
C LYS A 62 -31.48 -7.07 -24.29
N GLU A 63 -32.04 -8.15 -24.85
CA GLU A 63 -33.30 -8.12 -25.60
C GLU A 63 -34.44 -7.53 -24.74
N PRO A 64 -35.02 -6.36 -25.11
CA PRO A 64 -36.06 -5.71 -24.30
C PRO A 64 -37.38 -6.49 -24.30
N ARG A 65 -37.72 -7.08 -25.45
CA ARG A 65 -38.90 -7.91 -25.70
C ARG A 65 -38.55 -8.97 -26.74
N PRO A 66 -39.12 -10.18 -26.64
CA PRO A 66 -38.86 -11.25 -27.61
C PRO A 66 -39.11 -10.79 -29.06
N GLY A 67 -38.09 -10.86 -29.90
CA GLY A 67 -38.14 -10.48 -31.31
C GLY A 67 -37.70 -9.05 -31.63
N GLU A 68 -37.31 -8.25 -30.64
CA GLU A 68 -36.86 -6.86 -30.84
C GLU A 68 -35.34 -6.67 -30.81
N HIS A 69 -34.57 -7.73 -30.56
CA HIS A 69 -33.11 -7.66 -30.37
C HIS A 69 -32.39 -6.98 -31.55
N GLU A 70 -32.68 -7.38 -32.80
CA GLU A 70 -32.06 -6.86 -34.01
C GLU A 70 -32.20 -5.33 -34.13
N ARG A 71 -33.40 -4.81 -33.83
CA ARG A 71 -33.69 -3.37 -33.84
C ARG A 71 -33.06 -2.67 -32.64
N PHE A 72 -33.05 -3.32 -31.48
CA PHE A 72 -32.48 -2.76 -30.25
C PHE A 72 -30.98 -2.54 -30.35
N VAL A 73 -30.23 -3.46 -30.96
CA VAL A 73 -28.77 -3.40 -31.07
C VAL A 73 -28.27 -2.59 -32.27
N GLN A 74 -29.15 -2.22 -33.21
CA GLN A 74 -28.82 -1.49 -34.44
C GLN A 74 -28.04 -0.16 -34.25
N PRO A 75 -28.33 0.67 -33.22
CA PRO A 75 -27.62 1.95 -33.04
C PRO A 75 -26.09 1.79 -32.96
N LEU A 76 -25.37 2.67 -33.66
CA LEU A 76 -23.90 2.57 -33.82
C LEU A 76 -23.15 2.55 -32.48
N TRP A 77 -23.61 3.29 -31.48
CA TRP A 77 -22.98 3.30 -30.15
C TRP A 77 -23.07 1.93 -29.46
N LYS A 78 -24.18 1.20 -29.65
CA LYS A 78 -24.36 -0.16 -29.11
C LYS A 78 -23.53 -1.19 -29.87
N GLN A 79 -23.45 -1.04 -31.19
CA GLN A 79 -22.55 -1.83 -32.01
C GLN A 79 -21.08 -1.60 -31.61
N GLY A 80 -20.72 -0.36 -31.30
CA GLY A 80 -19.43 0.00 -30.71
C GLY A 80 -19.18 -0.70 -29.38
N VAL A 81 -20.17 -0.69 -28.46
CA VAL A 81 -20.08 -1.43 -27.18
C VAL A 81 -19.83 -2.91 -27.44
N GLY A 82 -20.59 -3.56 -28.31
CA GLY A 82 -20.36 -4.97 -28.66
C GLY A 82 -18.95 -5.24 -29.19
N SER A 83 -18.46 -4.40 -30.11
CA SER A 83 -17.10 -4.50 -30.64
C SER A 83 -16.03 -4.35 -29.55
N THR A 84 -16.22 -3.40 -28.63
CA THR A 84 -15.29 -3.20 -27.51
C THR A 84 -15.36 -4.34 -26.50
N ILE A 85 -16.55 -4.85 -26.16
CA ILE A 85 -16.74 -6.02 -25.28
C ILE A 85 -15.97 -7.21 -25.84
N HIS A 86 -16.10 -7.49 -27.15
CA HIS A 86 -15.44 -8.62 -27.78
C HIS A 86 -13.90 -8.52 -27.72
N CYS A 87 -13.35 -7.32 -27.96
CA CYS A 87 -11.92 -7.03 -27.87
C CYS A 87 -11.41 -7.18 -26.43
N VAL A 88 -12.02 -6.44 -25.50
CA VAL A 88 -11.59 -6.37 -24.09
C VAL A 88 -11.72 -7.73 -23.41
N ALA A 89 -12.70 -8.56 -23.79
CA ALA A 89 -12.82 -9.92 -23.25
C ALA A 89 -11.54 -10.73 -23.45
N GLY A 90 -10.93 -10.68 -24.64
CA GLY A 90 -9.69 -11.40 -24.94
C GLY A 90 -8.47 -10.68 -24.37
N ASP A 91 -8.30 -9.41 -24.72
CA ASP A 91 -7.11 -8.64 -24.35
C ASP A 91 -6.94 -8.55 -22.83
N ALA A 92 -8.00 -8.21 -22.09
CA ALA A 92 -7.93 -8.09 -20.63
C ALA A 92 -7.64 -9.44 -19.96
N THR A 93 -8.14 -10.55 -20.50
CA THR A 93 -7.82 -11.89 -19.96
C THR A 93 -6.33 -12.18 -20.06
N GLY A 94 -5.73 -11.90 -21.24
CA GLY A 94 -4.30 -12.09 -21.45
C GLY A 94 -3.46 -11.17 -20.58
N ILE A 95 -3.84 -9.91 -20.45
CA ILE A 95 -3.16 -8.92 -19.59
C ILE A 95 -3.23 -9.34 -18.12
N ILE A 96 -4.41 -9.66 -17.59
CA ILE A 96 -4.60 -10.03 -16.19
C ILE A 96 -3.79 -11.28 -15.83
N LEU A 97 -3.80 -12.29 -16.70
CA LEU A 97 -3.01 -13.50 -16.51
C LEU A 97 -1.51 -13.20 -16.52
N ALA A 98 -1.05 -12.39 -17.48
CA ALA A 98 0.35 -11.98 -17.56
C ALA A 98 0.78 -11.22 -16.32
N ALA A 99 0.05 -10.18 -15.91
CA ALA A 99 0.32 -9.36 -14.73
C ALA A 99 0.46 -10.22 -13.47
N ALA A 100 -0.45 -11.18 -13.26
CA ALA A 100 -0.38 -12.07 -12.10
C ALA A 100 0.87 -12.97 -12.14
N ILE A 101 1.25 -13.49 -13.32
CA ILE A 101 2.42 -14.34 -13.48
C ILE A 101 3.71 -13.54 -13.28
N THR A 102 3.83 -12.37 -13.92
CA THR A 102 5.07 -11.59 -13.88
C THR A 102 5.29 -10.95 -12.51
N ALA A 103 4.23 -10.53 -11.82
CA ALA A 103 4.29 -10.12 -10.42
C ALA A 103 4.79 -11.27 -9.51
N MET A 104 4.30 -12.51 -9.71
CA MET A 104 4.80 -13.67 -8.98
C MET A 104 6.27 -13.98 -9.29
N LEU A 105 6.74 -13.71 -10.52
CA LEU A 105 8.14 -13.85 -10.91
C LEU A 105 9.03 -12.72 -10.35
N GLY A 106 8.44 -11.60 -9.91
CA GLY A 106 9.17 -10.44 -9.44
C GLY A 106 9.90 -9.70 -10.55
N LEU A 107 9.29 -9.60 -11.72
CA LEU A 107 9.85 -8.79 -12.80
C LEU A 107 9.63 -7.29 -12.54
N PRO A 108 10.50 -6.41 -13.05
CA PRO A 108 10.28 -4.97 -13.04
C PRO A 108 8.99 -4.58 -13.79
N MET A 109 8.28 -3.56 -13.29
CA MET A 109 7.01 -3.13 -13.88
C MET A 109 7.10 -2.76 -15.36
N TRP A 110 8.20 -2.16 -15.82
CA TRP A 110 8.35 -1.84 -17.25
C TRP A 110 8.39 -3.10 -18.14
N ILE A 111 8.90 -4.22 -17.62
CA ILE A 111 8.86 -5.52 -18.31
C ILE A 111 7.44 -6.08 -18.22
N ASP A 112 6.79 -5.98 -17.06
CA ASP A 112 5.41 -6.41 -16.86
C ASP A 112 4.49 -5.80 -17.93
N LEU A 113 4.51 -4.48 -18.09
CA LEU A 113 3.69 -3.78 -19.08
C LEU A 113 3.93 -4.26 -20.52
N ILE A 114 5.18 -4.61 -20.88
CA ILE A 114 5.50 -5.16 -22.21
C ILE A 114 4.94 -6.58 -22.35
N VAL A 115 5.15 -7.43 -21.36
CA VAL A 115 4.67 -8.82 -21.36
C VAL A 115 3.14 -8.87 -21.36
N GLU A 116 2.50 -8.03 -20.56
CA GLU A 116 1.06 -7.81 -20.52
C GLU A 116 0.52 -7.41 -21.89
N TYR A 117 1.12 -6.41 -22.54
CA TYR A 117 0.70 -5.97 -23.87
C TYR A 117 0.80 -7.11 -24.90
N LEU A 118 1.95 -7.81 -24.94
CA LEU A 118 2.16 -8.91 -25.89
C LEU A 118 1.20 -10.08 -25.66
N THR A 119 0.99 -10.45 -24.39
CA THR A 119 0.12 -11.55 -24.01
C THR A 119 -1.35 -11.21 -24.23
N GLY A 120 -1.76 -10.00 -23.86
CA GLY A 120 -3.09 -9.46 -24.13
C GLY A 120 -3.41 -9.51 -25.62
N PHE A 121 -2.56 -8.90 -26.45
CA PHE A 121 -2.73 -8.89 -27.90
C PHE A 121 -2.76 -10.30 -28.51
N ALA A 122 -1.89 -11.20 -28.06
CA ALA A 122 -1.87 -12.58 -28.54
C ALA A 122 -3.16 -13.33 -28.17
N PHE A 123 -3.67 -13.15 -26.94
CA PHE A 123 -4.89 -13.79 -26.47
C PHE A 123 -6.13 -13.23 -27.17
N GLY A 124 -6.21 -11.91 -27.32
CA GLY A 124 -7.23 -11.23 -28.13
C GLY A 124 -7.25 -11.75 -29.56
N LEU A 125 -6.12 -11.66 -30.27
CA LEU A 125 -6.03 -12.03 -31.68
C LEU A 125 -6.23 -13.52 -31.95
N PHE A 126 -5.53 -14.41 -31.23
CA PHE A 126 -5.47 -15.83 -31.56
C PHE A 126 -6.55 -16.69 -30.90
N ILE A 127 -7.15 -16.23 -29.80
CA ILE A 127 -8.19 -16.99 -29.10
C ILE A 127 -9.53 -16.30 -29.30
N PHE A 128 -9.63 -15.00 -29.03
CA PHE A 128 -10.92 -14.33 -29.07
C PHE A 128 -11.40 -13.95 -30.47
N GLN A 129 -10.53 -13.37 -31.30
CA GLN A 129 -10.86 -13.00 -32.67
C GLN A 129 -10.83 -14.24 -33.58
N SER A 130 -9.68 -14.89 -33.77
CA SER A 130 -9.52 -15.87 -34.85
C SER A 130 -10.24 -17.22 -34.63
N LEU A 131 -10.25 -17.73 -33.38
CA LEU A 131 -10.85 -19.04 -33.07
C LEU A 131 -12.37 -18.95 -32.96
N PHE A 132 -12.89 -17.93 -32.30
CA PHE A 132 -14.32 -17.76 -32.13
C PHE A 132 -15.03 -17.12 -33.34
N MET A 133 -14.34 -16.34 -34.18
CA MET A 133 -14.93 -15.84 -35.44
C MET A 133 -14.92 -16.88 -36.56
N LYS A 134 -14.26 -18.04 -36.39
CA LYS A 134 -14.27 -19.14 -37.38
C LYS A 134 -15.69 -19.63 -37.70
N SER A 135 -16.58 -19.66 -36.71
CA SER A 135 -17.98 -20.04 -36.90
C SER A 135 -18.87 -18.93 -37.49
N MET A 136 -18.40 -17.68 -37.53
CA MET A 136 -19.19 -16.51 -37.95
C MET A 136 -18.81 -15.97 -39.34
N MET A 137 -17.52 -15.90 -39.68
CA MET A 137 -17.07 -15.28 -40.95
C MET A 137 -16.84 -16.27 -42.11
N GLY A 138 -16.81 -17.57 -41.83
CA GLY A 138 -16.32 -18.57 -42.80
C GLY A 138 -14.82 -18.39 -43.11
N GLY A 139 -14.25 -19.30 -43.91
CA GLY A 139 -12.84 -19.27 -44.29
C GLY A 139 -11.89 -20.01 -43.33
N THR A 140 -10.59 -19.91 -43.61
CA THR A 140 -9.54 -20.55 -42.82
C THR A 140 -9.14 -19.70 -41.61
N TYR A 141 -8.65 -20.36 -40.55
CA TYR A 141 -8.17 -19.68 -39.33
C TYR A 141 -7.19 -18.53 -39.63
N TRP A 142 -6.25 -18.77 -40.56
CA TRP A 142 -5.22 -17.79 -40.92
C TRP A 142 -5.73 -16.62 -41.76
N GLU A 143 -6.79 -16.81 -42.55
CA GLU A 143 -7.46 -15.69 -43.23
C GLU A 143 -8.13 -14.76 -42.23
N ASN A 144 -8.74 -15.32 -41.18
CA ASN A 144 -9.36 -14.52 -40.12
C ASN A 144 -8.31 -13.73 -39.34
N VAL A 145 -7.20 -14.35 -38.94
CA VAL A 145 -6.07 -13.65 -38.29
C VAL A 145 -5.59 -12.46 -39.13
N ARG A 146 -5.40 -12.63 -40.44
CA ARG A 146 -4.92 -11.56 -41.32
C ARG A 146 -5.92 -10.41 -41.45
N LYS A 147 -7.22 -10.72 -41.49
CA LYS A 147 -8.28 -9.70 -41.61
C LYS A 147 -8.47 -8.90 -40.32
N THR A 148 -8.33 -9.55 -39.16
CA THR A 148 -8.56 -8.92 -37.84
C THR A 148 -7.33 -8.29 -37.22
N PHE A 149 -6.12 -8.61 -37.69
CA PHE A 149 -4.86 -8.13 -37.12
C PHE A 149 -4.82 -6.61 -36.92
N LEU A 150 -5.08 -5.83 -37.97
CA LEU A 150 -4.93 -4.37 -37.91
C LEU A 150 -6.04 -3.69 -37.09
N PRO A 151 -7.33 -4.04 -37.26
CA PRO A 151 -8.37 -3.55 -36.36
C PRO A 151 -8.12 -3.89 -34.89
N GLU A 152 -7.59 -5.08 -34.60
CA GLU A 152 -7.26 -5.48 -33.23
C GLU A 152 -6.08 -4.70 -32.68
N LEU A 153 -5.02 -4.52 -33.48
CA LEU A 153 -3.86 -3.72 -33.08
C LEU A 153 -4.26 -2.29 -32.71
N ILE A 154 -5.13 -1.65 -33.52
CA ILE A 154 -5.64 -0.29 -33.23
C ILE A 154 -6.40 -0.28 -31.90
N SER A 155 -7.28 -1.26 -31.68
CA SER A 155 -8.10 -1.35 -30.48
C SER A 155 -7.26 -1.59 -29.22
N MET A 156 -6.34 -2.56 -29.28
CA MET A 156 -5.42 -2.91 -28.20
C MET A 156 -4.49 -1.74 -27.84
N ASN A 157 -3.98 -1.00 -28.84
CA ASN A 157 -3.17 0.20 -28.60
C ASN A 157 -3.91 1.23 -27.74
N PHE A 158 -5.17 1.53 -28.06
CA PHE A 158 -5.98 2.46 -27.27
C PHE A 158 -6.35 1.90 -25.91
N MET A 159 -6.62 0.59 -25.81
CA MET A 159 -6.85 -0.07 -24.53
C MET A 159 -5.65 0.10 -23.60
N MET A 160 -4.46 -0.29 -24.06
CA MET A 160 -3.26 -0.20 -23.24
C MET A 160 -2.84 1.25 -22.97
N ALA A 161 -3.08 2.18 -23.91
CA ALA A 161 -2.88 3.61 -23.67
C ALA A 161 -3.70 4.15 -22.49
N GLY A 162 -4.90 3.60 -22.25
CA GLY A 162 -5.72 3.93 -21.08
C GLY A 162 -5.36 3.16 -19.83
N MET A 163 -5.07 1.86 -19.98
CA MET A 163 -4.83 0.95 -18.86
C MET A 163 -3.44 1.15 -18.22
N ALA A 164 -2.38 1.27 -19.02
CA ALA A 164 -1.00 1.32 -18.51
C ALA A 164 -0.77 2.46 -17.51
N PRO A 165 -1.19 3.71 -17.77
CA PRO A 165 -1.02 4.78 -16.78
C PRO A 165 -1.76 4.50 -15.47
N VAL A 166 -2.98 3.97 -15.54
CA VAL A 166 -3.77 3.65 -14.34
C VAL A 166 -3.08 2.60 -13.51
N LEU A 167 -2.58 1.53 -14.14
CA LEU A 167 -1.80 0.51 -13.44
C LEU A 167 -0.53 1.12 -12.84
N SER A 168 0.28 1.83 -13.62
CA SER A 168 1.54 2.41 -13.14
C SER A 168 1.34 3.33 -11.93
N PHE A 169 0.36 4.23 -11.97
CA PHE A 169 0.13 5.18 -10.87
C PHE A 169 -0.51 4.57 -9.63
N LEU A 170 -1.35 3.55 -9.78
CA LEU A 170 -2.02 2.92 -8.65
C LEU A 170 -1.21 1.79 -8.04
N MET A 171 -0.44 1.05 -8.86
CA MET A 171 0.43 -0.03 -8.41
C MET A 171 1.73 0.52 -7.80
N MET A 172 2.38 1.53 -8.40
CA MET A 172 3.45 2.33 -7.76
C MET A 172 2.91 3.52 -6.97
N GLY A 173 1.65 3.42 -6.55
CA GLY A 173 1.02 4.42 -5.70
C GLY A 173 1.43 4.23 -4.25
N ARG A 174 0.70 4.90 -3.35
CA ARG A 174 0.94 4.84 -1.91
C ARG A 174 0.78 3.44 -1.31
N ASP A 175 -0.11 2.62 -1.86
CA ASP A 175 -0.44 1.29 -1.33
C ASP A 175 0.00 0.22 -2.34
N MET A 176 1.25 -0.22 -2.21
CA MET A 176 1.88 -1.14 -3.16
C MET A 176 1.44 -2.59 -2.96
N ARG A 177 0.52 -2.87 -2.03
CA ARG A 177 -0.27 -4.13 -2.06
C ARG A 177 -1.01 -4.30 -3.38
N ALA A 178 -1.25 -3.21 -4.10
CA ALA A 178 -1.74 -3.23 -5.47
C ALA A 178 -0.86 -4.00 -6.47
N MET A 179 0.41 -4.27 -6.15
CA MET A 179 1.33 -5.04 -7.00
C MET A 179 1.32 -6.55 -6.70
N ASP A 180 0.75 -6.97 -5.56
CA ASP A 180 0.75 -8.37 -5.13
C ASP A 180 -0.57 -9.07 -5.52
N PRO A 181 -0.56 -10.10 -6.40
CA PRO A 181 -1.76 -10.82 -6.78
C PRO A 181 -2.44 -11.59 -5.63
N ALA A 182 -1.77 -11.76 -4.48
CA ALA A 182 -2.39 -12.30 -3.27
C ALA A 182 -3.32 -11.30 -2.56
N GLU A 183 -3.22 -10.01 -2.88
CA GLU A 183 -3.98 -8.94 -2.25
C GLU A 183 -5.22 -8.56 -3.07
N LEU A 184 -6.32 -8.23 -2.38
CA LEU A 184 -7.57 -7.79 -3.05
C LEU A 184 -7.37 -6.50 -3.85
N LEU A 185 -6.44 -5.65 -3.41
CA LEU A 185 -6.16 -4.36 -4.03
C LEU A 185 -5.62 -4.51 -5.44
N PHE A 186 -4.76 -5.50 -5.69
CA PHE A 186 -4.25 -5.82 -7.03
C PHE A 186 -5.41 -6.02 -8.02
N TRP A 187 -6.36 -6.89 -7.67
CA TRP A 187 -7.52 -7.18 -8.51
C TRP A 187 -8.43 -5.96 -8.70
N GLY A 188 -8.51 -5.09 -7.70
CA GLY A 188 -9.27 -3.84 -7.77
C GLY A 188 -8.65 -2.86 -8.77
N VAL A 189 -7.33 -2.70 -8.70
CA VAL A 189 -6.56 -1.87 -9.64
C VAL A 189 -6.61 -2.44 -11.06
N MET A 190 -6.54 -3.77 -11.22
CA MET A 190 -6.71 -4.42 -12.53
C MET A 190 -8.11 -4.15 -13.10
N SER A 191 -9.16 -4.30 -12.31
CA SER A 191 -10.54 -3.97 -12.71
C SER A 191 -10.66 -2.52 -13.19
N LEU A 192 -10.09 -1.57 -12.44
CA LEU A 192 -10.09 -0.16 -12.80
C LEU A 192 -9.25 0.15 -14.06
N GLY A 193 -8.10 -0.50 -14.21
CA GLY A 193 -7.27 -0.44 -15.40
C GLY A 193 -8.01 -0.90 -16.65
N VAL A 194 -8.74 -2.02 -16.56
CA VAL A 194 -9.57 -2.53 -17.66
C VAL A 194 -10.74 -1.58 -17.97
N ILE A 195 -11.36 -0.96 -16.97
CA ILE A 195 -12.40 0.08 -17.19
C ILE A 195 -11.82 1.27 -17.97
N ALA A 196 -10.64 1.77 -17.58
CA ALA A 196 -9.98 2.87 -18.28
C ALA A 196 -9.57 2.46 -19.70
N GLY A 197 -9.03 1.26 -19.87
CA GLY A 197 -8.72 0.70 -21.19
C GLY A 197 -9.95 0.57 -22.09
N PHE A 198 -11.08 0.08 -21.56
CA PHE A 198 -12.35 0.01 -22.27
C PHE A 198 -12.80 1.40 -22.73
N ALA A 199 -12.77 2.39 -21.84
CA ALA A 199 -13.17 3.77 -22.14
C ALA A 199 -12.30 4.39 -23.25
N SER A 200 -10.99 4.14 -23.21
CA SER A 200 -10.04 4.62 -24.23
C SER A 200 -10.21 3.90 -25.58
N ALA A 201 -10.48 2.59 -25.58
CA ALA A 201 -10.66 1.80 -26.80
C ALA A 201 -12.05 2.01 -27.45
N TYR A 202 -13.06 2.41 -26.69
CA TYR A 202 -14.44 2.51 -27.17
C TYR A 202 -14.62 3.43 -28.39
N PRO A 203 -14.13 4.67 -28.42
CA PRO A 203 -14.27 5.55 -29.59
C PRO A 203 -13.61 4.97 -30.86
N ALA A 204 -12.47 4.30 -30.71
CA ALA A 204 -11.78 3.66 -31.82
C ALA A 204 -12.60 2.48 -32.37
N ASN A 205 -13.21 1.68 -31.50
CA ASN A 205 -14.10 0.58 -31.90
C ASN A 205 -15.37 1.07 -32.58
N VAL A 206 -15.99 2.16 -32.09
CA VAL A 206 -17.11 2.81 -32.78
C VAL A 206 -16.72 3.21 -34.21
N TRP A 207 -15.55 3.81 -34.39
CA TRP A 207 -15.04 4.17 -35.71
C TRP A 207 -14.77 2.95 -36.61
N LEU A 208 -14.16 1.90 -36.07
CA LEU A 208 -13.89 0.66 -36.81
C LEU A 208 -15.18 -0.02 -37.28
N VAL A 209 -16.22 -0.03 -36.44
CA VAL A 209 -17.55 -0.54 -36.79
C VAL A 209 -18.22 0.34 -37.84
N ALA A 210 -18.20 1.67 -37.66
CA ALA A 210 -18.78 2.63 -38.61
C ALA A 210 -18.19 2.49 -40.03
N ARG A 211 -16.95 2.00 -40.11
CA ARG A 211 -16.19 1.81 -41.34
C ARG A 211 -16.15 0.35 -41.85
N ARG A 212 -16.93 -0.54 -41.23
CA ARG A 212 -17.03 -1.97 -41.59
C ARG A 212 -15.69 -2.73 -41.48
N LEU A 213 -14.80 -2.29 -40.60
CA LEU A 213 -13.55 -2.98 -40.26
C LEU A 213 -13.70 -3.94 -39.07
N LYS A 214 -14.70 -3.72 -38.22
CA LYS A 214 -15.13 -4.62 -37.12
C LYS A 214 -16.65 -4.82 -37.17
N HIS A 215 -17.12 -5.86 -36.50
CA HIS A 215 -18.54 -6.09 -36.24
C HIS A 215 -18.88 -5.72 -34.79
N GLY A 216 -20.12 -5.31 -34.55
CA GLY A 216 -20.65 -5.11 -33.21
C GLY A 216 -21.50 -6.30 -32.75
N LEU A 217 -22.66 -6.00 -32.17
CA LEU A 217 -23.63 -6.97 -31.67
C LEU A 217 -24.38 -7.64 -32.82
N MET A 218 -24.65 -8.94 -32.69
CA MET A 218 -25.26 -9.76 -33.73
C MET A 218 -26.40 -10.61 -33.16
N THR A 219 -27.35 -11.01 -34.00
CA THR A 219 -28.46 -11.87 -33.59
C THR A 219 -28.39 -13.22 -34.29
N GLU A 220 -28.53 -14.31 -33.53
CA GLU A 220 -28.54 -15.68 -34.03
C GLU A 220 -29.84 -16.39 -33.64
N ARG A 221 -30.79 -16.49 -34.60
CA ARG A 221 -32.03 -17.25 -34.44
C ARG A 221 -31.98 -18.51 -35.30
N ARG A 222 -31.52 -19.62 -34.72
CA ARG A 222 -31.50 -20.92 -35.43
C ARG A 222 -32.92 -21.50 -35.51
N PRO A 223 -33.37 -22.05 -36.66
CA PRO A 223 -34.65 -22.75 -36.77
C PRO A 223 -34.76 -23.89 -35.75
N GLY A 224 -35.88 -23.96 -35.02
CA GLY A 224 -36.07 -24.92 -33.92
C GLY A 224 -35.35 -24.57 -32.61
N SER A 225 -34.63 -23.44 -32.54
CA SER A 225 -34.17 -22.91 -31.27
C SER A 225 -35.32 -22.25 -30.52
N ARG A 226 -35.21 -22.12 -29.19
CA ARG A 226 -36.22 -21.40 -28.39
C ARG A 226 -36.35 -19.90 -28.70
N PHE A 227 -35.44 -19.36 -29.51
CA PHE A 227 -35.43 -17.97 -29.99
C PHE A 227 -36.01 -17.86 -31.41
N ASP A 228 -36.44 -18.99 -31.97
CA ASP A 228 -37.09 -19.08 -33.27
C ASP A 228 -38.43 -18.33 -33.22
N LEU A 229 -38.61 -17.41 -34.16
CA LEU A 229 -39.85 -16.67 -34.31
C LEU A 229 -40.66 -17.40 -35.38
N ALA A 230 -41.92 -17.72 -35.08
CA ALA A 230 -42.83 -18.22 -36.11
C ALA A 230 -42.83 -17.22 -37.29
N PRO A 231 -42.87 -17.68 -38.56
CA PRO A 231 -42.91 -16.78 -39.70
C PRO A 231 -44.15 -15.88 -39.57
N GLY A 232 -43.92 -14.62 -39.19
CA GLY A 232 -44.97 -13.63 -39.06
C GLY A 232 -45.59 -13.36 -40.44
N PRO A 233 -46.88 -13.01 -40.51
CA PRO A 233 -47.49 -12.59 -41.76
C PRO A 233 -46.70 -11.39 -42.28
N LYS A 234 -46.35 -11.42 -43.58
CA LYS A 234 -45.71 -10.30 -44.27
C LYS A 234 -46.37 -9.00 -43.82
N SER A 235 -45.61 -8.13 -43.17
CA SER A 235 -46.08 -6.82 -42.73
C SER A 235 -46.68 -6.08 -43.94
N LEU A 236 -47.95 -5.71 -43.82
CA LEU A 236 -48.77 -4.96 -44.78
C LEU A 236 -48.27 -3.51 -45.03
N GLU A 237 -46.98 -3.22 -44.84
CA GLU A 237 -46.38 -1.90 -45.10
C GLU A 237 -45.61 -1.83 -46.42
N ALA A 238 -45.48 -2.95 -47.15
CA ALA A 238 -44.84 -2.97 -48.47
C ALA A 238 -45.82 -2.74 -49.65
N GLU A 239 -47.12 -2.48 -49.39
CA GLU A 239 -48.13 -2.34 -50.44
C GLU A 239 -48.62 -0.90 -50.70
N HIS A 240 -47.99 0.11 -50.08
CA HIS A 240 -48.40 1.52 -50.25
C HIS A 240 -47.39 2.44 -50.98
N VAL A 241 -46.35 1.90 -51.61
CA VAL A 241 -45.42 2.71 -52.44
C VAL A 241 -45.39 2.28 -53.92
N ALA A 242 -46.10 1.21 -54.31
CA ALA A 242 -46.15 0.73 -55.70
C ALA A 242 -47.44 1.12 -56.46
N ARG A 243 -47.96 2.33 -56.22
CA ARG A 243 -48.98 2.97 -57.08
C ARG A 243 -48.61 4.42 -57.43
N ALA A 244 -47.44 4.60 -58.03
CA ALA A 244 -47.14 5.75 -58.86
C ALA A 244 -45.99 5.38 -59.82
N GLY A 245 -46.31 5.18 -61.10
CA GLY A 245 -45.32 4.94 -62.14
C GLY A 245 -45.67 3.77 -63.04
N GLY A 246 -46.61 3.98 -63.97
CA GLY A 246 -46.79 3.10 -65.10
C GLY A 246 -45.63 3.23 -66.09
N GLY A 247 -45.19 2.11 -66.65
CA GLY A 247 -44.20 2.04 -67.72
C GLY A 247 -43.90 0.59 -68.07
N HIS A 248 -44.36 0.18 -69.27
CA HIS A 248 -44.22 -1.13 -69.87
C HIS A 248 -42.77 -1.67 -69.92
N HIS A 249 -42.58 -2.98 -69.73
CA HIS A 249 -41.87 -3.87 -70.68
C HIS A 249 -41.94 -5.34 -70.23
N GLU A 250 -41.89 -6.24 -71.23
CA GLU A 250 -42.33 -7.64 -71.23
C GLU A 250 -41.41 -8.66 -70.54
N ALA A 251 -42.08 -9.73 -70.07
CA ALA A 251 -41.72 -11.14 -69.94
C ALA A 251 -40.26 -11.62 -69.99
N GLY A 252 -39.90 -12.38 -68.94
CA GLY A 252 -38.83 -13.38 -68.95
C GLY A 252 -38.92 -14.30 -67.73
N HIS A 253 -39.56 -15.46 -67.89
CA HIS A 253 -39.55 -16.54 -66.89
C HIS A 253 -38.16 -17.18 -66.80
N SER A 254 -37.59 -17.29 -65.60
CA SER A 254 -36.78 -18.45 -65.21
C SER A 254 -36.68 -18.58 -63.69
N SER A 255 -36.57 -19.84 -63.28
CA SER A 255 -36.79 -20.45 -61.97
C SER A 255 -35.62 -20.35 -60.99
N GLY A 256 -35.95 -20.21 -59.71
CA GLY A 256 -35.45 -21.07 -58.62
C GLY A 256 -33.95 -21.06 -58.29
N GLY A 257 -33.61 -20.47 -57.15
CA GLY A 257 -32.33 -20.66 -56.47
C GLY A 257 -32.21 -19.73 -55.27
N GLY A 258 -32.57 -20.21 -54.07
CA GLY A 258 -32.35 -19.48 -52.83
C GLY A 258 -30.87 -19.50 -52.46
N GLU A 259 -30.15 -18.44 -52.79
CA GLU A 259 -28.83 -18.16 -52.22
C GLU A 259 -28.97 -17.25 -51.01
N MET A 260 -28.51 -17.74 -49.85
CA MET A 260 -28.28 -16.93 -48.68
C MET A 260 -27.26 -15.84 -49.03
N GLY A 261 -27.66 -14.57 -48.91
CA GLY A 261 -26.79 -13.44 -49.17
C GLY A 261 -25.57 -13.45 -48.25
N HIS A 262 -24.43 -13.82 -48.81
CA HIS A 262 -23.12 -13.50 -48.27
C HIS A 262 -22.99 -11.96 -48.25
N HIS A 263 -23.07 -11.36 -47.06
CA HIS A 263 -22.71 -9.96 -46.86
C HIS A 263 -21.18 -9.82 -46.97
N ASP A 264 -20.69 -9.59 -48.18
CA ASP A 264 -19.30 -9.19 -48.40
C ASP A 264 -19.04 -7.81 -47.76
N MET A 265 -18.28 -7.81 -46.67
CA MET A 265 -17.83 -6.62 -45.96
C MET A 265 -16.67 -5.96 -46.72
N ALA A 266 -16.97 -5.22 -47.80
CA ALA A 266 -15.98 -4.34 -48.40
C ALA A 266 -15.68 -3.18 -47.42
N ALA A 267 -14.43 -3.08 -46.97
CA ALA A 267 -13.99 -2.03 -46.06
C ALA A 267 -14.15 -0.64 -46.70
N ASP A 268 -14.87 0.26 -46.04
CA ASP A 268 -15.13 1.62 -46.52
C ASP A 268 -14.11 2.62 -45.94
N VAL A 269 -12.83 2.34 -46.16
CA VAL A 269 -11.71 3.12 -45.59
C VAL A 269 -10.61 3.37 -46.61
N THR A 270 -10.20 4.63 -46.72
CA THR A 270 -9.04 4.99 -47.52
C THR A 270 -7.74 4.64 -46.80
N ARG A 271 -6.69 4.23 -47.54
CA ARG A 271 -5.37 3.92 -46.95
C ARG A 271 -4.83 5.05 -46.05
N PRO A 272 -4.97 6.35 -46.40
CA PRO A 272 -4.54 7.45 -45.53
C PRO A 272 -5.31 7.53 -44.21
N GLN A 273 -6.62 7.31 -44.21
CA GLN A 273 -7.42 7.29 -42.97
C GLN A 273 -6.98 6.16 -42.04
N LEU A 274 -6.78 4.97 -42.60
CA LEU A 274 -6.32 3.82 -41.83
C LEU A 274 -4.91 4.04 -41.26
N ALA A 275 -4.00 4.59 -42.06
CA ALA A 275 -2.65 4.94 -41.61
C ALA A 275 -2.67 6.03 -40.51
N ALA A 276 -3.56 7.03 -40.62
CA ALA A 276 -3.69 8.07 -39.63
C ALA A 276 -4.18 7.53 -38.27
N VAL A 277 -5.25 6.71 -38.27
CA VAL A 277 -5.77 6.10 -37.03
C VAL A 277 -4.75 5.13 -36.43
N ALA A 278 -4.08 4.31 -37.24
CA ALA A 278 -3.01 3.45 -36.77
C ALA A 278 -1.87 4.27 -36.14
N GLY A 279 -1.44 5.36 -36.78
CA GLY A 279 -0.41 6.25 -36.26
C GLY A 279 -0.80 6.92 -34.93
N VAL A 280 -2.05 7.41 -34.83
CA VAL A 280 -2.57 7.99 -33.57
C VAL A 280 -2.63 6.92 -32.47
N SER A 281 -3.08 5.71 -32.79
CA SER A 281 -3.12 4.61 -31.81
C SER A 281 -1.72 4.24 -31.30
N ALA A 282 -0.72 4.20 -32.18
CA ALA A 282 0.67 3.93 -31.80
C ALA A 282 1.27 5.05 -30.94
N LEU A 283 0.96 6.32 -31.27
CA LEU A 283 1.35 7.45 -30.44
C LEU A 283 0.69 7.40 -29.05
N ALA A 284 -0.60 7.07 -29.00
CA ALA A 284 -1.34 6.90 -27.75
C ALA A 284 -0.73 5.79 -26.88
N LEU A 285 -0.41 4.64 -27.47
CA LEU A 285 0.28 3.55 -26.78
C LEU A 285 1.63 4.01 -26.24
N GLY A 286 2.46 4.63 -27.08
CA GLY A 286 3.78 5.11 -26.66
C GLY A 286 3.72 6.11 -25.51
N LEU A 287 2.78 7.05 -25.57
CA LEU A 287 2.53 8.00 -24.47
C LEU A 287 2.05 7.29 -23.20
N GLY A 288 1.08 6.38 -23.31
CA GLY A 288 0.54 5.65 -22.16
C GLY A 288 1.56 4.74 -21.47
N MET A 289 2.46 4.13 -22.24
CA MET A 289 3.51 3.23 -21.73
C MET A 289 4.70 3.99 -21.13
N VAL A 290 5.07 5.15 -21.69
CA VAL A 290 6.33 5.84 -21.33
C VAL A 290 6.11 7.01 -20.39
N ALA A 291 5.01 7.75 -20.51
CA ALA A 291 4.79 8.95 -19.71
C ALA A 291 4.83 8.68 -18.19
N PRO A 292 4.23 7.60 -17.65
CA PRO A 292 4.27 7.32 -16.21
C PRO A 292 5.69 7.22 -15.63
N ALA A 293 6.68 6.81 -16.42
CA ALA A 293 8.08 6.69 -16.00
C ALA A 293 8.72 8.02 -15.55
N ASN A 294 8.09 9.16 -15.87
CA ASN A 294 8.53 10.47 -15.40
C ASN A 294 8.12 10.77 -13.94
N TRP A 295 7.18 10.01 -13.39
CA TRP A 295 6.60 10.26 -12.06
C TRP A 295 6.72 9.07 -11.12
N VAL A 296 6.80 7.85 -11.62
CA VAL A 296 6.92 6.63 -10.81
C VAL A 296 8.11 5.79 -11.24
N ASN A 297 8.68 5.04 -10.30
CA ASN A 297 9.79 4.14 -10.57
C ASN A 297 9.30 2.81 -11.17
N LEU A 298 9.21 2.73 -12.50
CA LEU A 298 8.83 1.50 -13.22
C LEU A 298 9.92 0.42 -13.19
N GLY A 299 11.10 0.71 -12.63
CA GLY A 299 12.18 -0.25 -12.44
C GLY A 299 11.94 -1.22 -11.30
N LEU A 300 10.99 -0.92 -10.40
CA LEU A 300 10.71 -1.73 -9.22
C LEU A 300 9.73 -2.86 -9.53
N SER A 301 9.89 -3.96 -8.80
CA SER A 301 9.04 -5.14 -8.83
C SER A 301 8.20 -5.29 -7.55
N ALA A 302 7.14 -6.10 -7.62
CA ALA A 302 6.28 -6.40 -6.47
C ALA A 302 7.05 -7.01 -5.29
N ARG A 303 8.12 -7.77 -5.57
CA ARG A 303 8.96 -8.43 -4.56
C ARG A 303 9.85 -7.45 -3.81
N GLU A 304 10.38 -6.45 -4.52
CA GLU A 304 11.28 -5.46 -3.93
C GLU A 304 10.53 -4.51 -2.99
N VAL A 305 9.30 -4.11 -3.32
CA VAL A 305 8.51 -3.20 -2.47
C VAL A 305 7.67 -3.92 -1.41
N GLY A 306 7.49 -5.23 -1.53
CA GLY A 306 6.94 -6.09 -0.46
C GLY A 306 5.52 -5.72 0.03
N GLY A 307 4.70 -5.06 -0.79
CA GLY A 307 3.38 -4.57 -0.38
C GLY A 307 3.42 -3.37 0.57
N ALA A 308 4.50 -2.59 0.53
CA ALA A 308 4.68 -1.38 1.33
C ALA A 308 3.47 -0.43 1.23
N ILE A 309 3.07 0.11 2.38
CA ILE A 309 2.06 1.16 2.47
C ILE A 309 2.79 2.43 2.93
N MET A 310 2.75 3.47 2.12
CA MET A 310 3.54 4.68 2.31
C MET A 310 2.74 5.75 3.08
N PRO A 311 3.42 6.64 3.83
CA PRO A 311 2.73 7.68 4.56
C PRO A 311 2.07 8.68 3.60
N PRO A 312 0.88 9.20 3.93
CA PRO A 312 0.19 10.15 3.08
C PRO A 312 0.97 11.47 2.96
N GLY A 313 1.03 12.02 1.74
CA GLY A 313 1.76 13.26 1.45
C GLY A 313 3.24 13.06 1.11
N MET A 314 3.75 11.83 1.21
CA MET A 314 5.10 11.51 0.76
C MET A 314 5.19 11.54 -0.77
N ILE A 315 6.25 12.16 -1.27
CA ILE A 315 6.57 12.19 -2.70
C ILE A 315 7.42 10.96 -3.01
N MET A 316 6.92 10.11 -3.90
CA MET A 316 7.68 9.02 -4.51
C MET A 316 7.86 9.35 -5.97
N ASP A 317 9.11 9.39 -6.40
CA ASP A 317 9.47 9.66 -7.79
C ASP A 317 10.23 8.48 -8.40
N ARG A 318 10.70 8.65 -9.63
CA ARG A 318 11.48 7.64 -10.36
C ARG A 318 12.81 7.27 -9.68
N ASP A 319 13.32 8.15 -8.83
CA ASP A 319 14.65 8.05 -8.20
C ASP A 319 14.55 7.48 -6.78
N THR A 320 13.33 7.24 -6.28
CA THR A 320 13.07 6.62 -4.99
C THR A 320 13.32 5.10 -5.09
N PRO A 321 14.32 4.54 -4.37
CA PRO A 321 14.62 3.10 -4.40
C PRO A 321 13.67 2.30 -3.51
N ALA A 322 13.56 0.99 -3.75
CA ALA A 322 12.67 0.11 -3.00
C ALA A 322 13.06 0.01 -1.51
N GLU A 323 14.35 -0.02 -1.20
CA GLU A 323 14.85 -0.10 0.18
C GLU A 323 14.38 1.12 0.99
N ALA A 324 14.48 2.32 0.41
CA ALA A 324 13.97 3.52 1.05
C ALA A 324 12.45 3.46 1.24
N MET A 325 11.71 2.91 0.25
CA MET A 325 10.26 2.71 0.40
C MET A 325 9.92 1.77 1.55
N ILE A 326 10.63 0.64 1.67
CA ILE A 326 10.45 -0.32 2.77
C ILE A 326 10.78 0.35 4.11
N ASP A 327 11.87 1.10 4.18
CA ASP A 327 12.29 1.78 5.40
C ASP A 327 11.23 2.77 5.89
N MET A 328 10.55 3.45 4.96
CA MET A 328 9.50 4.43 5.25
C MET A 328 8.10 3.83 5.40
N ALA A 329 7.90 2.56 5.02
CA ALA A 329 6.59 1.94 4.97
C ALA A 329 5.96 1.79 6.36
N ALA A 330 4.64 1.71 6.40
CA ALA A 330 3.90 1.36 7.60
C ALA A 330 4.35 0.01 8.16
N VAL A 331 4.20 -0.15 9.48
CA VAL A 331 4.23 -1.48 10.11
C VAL A 331 3.04 -2.28 9.60
N ASP A 332 3.28 -3.51 9.12
CA ASP A 332 2.20 -4.41 8.69
C ASP A 332 1.37 -4.87 9.91
N PRO A 333 0.07 -4.51 9.99
CA PRO A 333 -0.76 -4.90 11.13
C PRO A 333 -0.94 -6.41 11.30
N ARG A 334 -0.66 -7.21 10.25
CA ARG A 334 -0.69 -8.68 10.32
C ARG A 334 0.46 -9.26 11.16
N GLY A 335 1.52 -8.49 11.38
CA GLY A 335 2.68 -8.89 12.19
C GLY A 335 2.50 -8.73 13.70
N ILE A 336 1.41 -8.11 14.15
CA ILE A 336 1.19 -7.78 15.57
C ILE A 336 0.96 -9.06 16.39
N VAL A 337 1.84 -9.33 17.35
CA VAL A 337 1.74 -10.52 18.22
C VAL A 337 1.04 -10.25 19.55
N ALA A 338 1.00 -8.98 20.00
CA ALA A 338 0.38 -8.60 21.26
C ALA A 338 -0.17 -7.17 21.21
N THR A 339 -1.23 -6.91 21.98
CA THR A 339 -1.76 -5.56 22.23
C THR A 339 -1.56 -5.20 23.70
N ARG A 340 -1.05 -4.00 23.97
CA ARG A 340 -0.74 -3.47 25.30
C ARG A 340 -1.58 -2.23 25.57
N GLY A 341 -2.46 -2.33 26.58
CA GLY A 341 -3.33 -1.25 27.02
C GLY A 341 -2.60 -0.16 27.80
N LEU A 342 -3.36 0.78 28.37
CA LEU A 342 -2.84 1.85 29.22
C LEU A 342 -2.28 1.35 30.57
N ASP A 343 -2.72 0.19 31.02
CA ASP A 343 -2.26 -0.51 32.23
C ASP A 343 -0.85 -1.10 32.10
N ALA A 344 -0.38 -1.32 30.86
CA ALA A 344 1.01 -1.70 30.61
C ALA A 344 1.95 -0.55 30.99
N ARG A 345 3.20 -0.86 31.29
CA ARG A 345 4.25 0.13 31.56
C ARG A 345 5.51 -0.27 30.81
N GLY A 346 6.08 0.67 30.05
CA GLY A 346 7.41 0.50 29.44
C GLY A 346 8.52 0.70 30.46
N ASP A 347 9.78 0.53 30.03
CA ASP A 347 10.96 0.79 30.88
C ASP A 347 10.93 0.04 32.23
N ARG A 348 10.33 -1.16 32.25
CA ARG A 348 10.37 -2.04 33.42
C ARG A 348 11.74 -2.68 33.52
N GLU A 349 12.30 -2.68 34.72
CA GLU A 349 13.59 -3.33 34.97
C GLU A 349 13.52 -4.83 34.71
N LEU A 350 14.47 -5.31 33.92
CA LEU A 350 14.64 -6.73 33.62
C LEU A 350 15.60 -7.32 34.64
N ALA A 351 15.15 -8.29 35.44
CA ALA A 351 16.03 -8.97 36.37
C ALA A 351 16.95 -9.94 35.61
N PRO A 352 18.28 -9.92 35.85
CA PRO A 352 19.18 -10.89 35.24
C PRO A 352 19.06 -12.25 35.92
N ARG A 353 19.28 -13.31 35.16
CA ARG A 353 19.65 -14.62 35.73
C ARG A 353 21.15 -14.66 35.96
N MET A 354 21.57 -15.34 37.02
CA MET A 354 23.00 -15.54 37.29
C MET A 354 23.47 -16.87 36.69
N GLU A 355 24.51 -16.82 35.85
CA GLU A 355 25.17 -18.02 35.31
C GLU A 355 26.68 -17.92 35.49
N ASN A 356 27.26 -18.76 36.35
CA ASN A 356 28.72 -18.81 36.59
C ASN A 356 29.36 -17.44 36.89
N GLY A 357 28.66 -16.57 37.63
CA GLY A 357 29.13 -15.21 37.95
C GLY A 357 28.86 -14.16 36.87
N VAL A 358 28.18 -14.51 35.78
CA VAL A 358 27.73 -13.59 34.73
C VAL A 358 26.27 -13.23 34.96
N LYS A 359 25.93 -11.95 34.86
CA LYS A 359 24.54 -11.46 34.83
C LYS A 359 24.02 -11.61 33.41
N VAL A 360 23.03 -12.47 33.21
CA VAL A 360 22.48 -12.76 31.89
C VAL A 360 21.07 -12.20 31.73
N PHE A 361 20.86 -11.45 30.66
CA PHE A 361 19.57 -10.86 30.28
C PHE A 361 19.11 -11.48 28.96
N ASP A 362 17.80 -11.69 28.81
CA ASP A 362 17.20 -12.11 27.54
C ASP A 362 16.34 -10.97 26.99
N LEU A 363 16.67 -10.54 25.78
CA LEU A 363 15.86 -9.60 25.01
C LEU A 363 15.25 -10.34 23.82
N GLU A 364 13.95 -10.20 23.63
CA GLU A 364 13.23 -10.70 22.46
C GLU A 364 12.55 -9.53 21.76
N THR A 365 12.83 -9.34 20.47
CA THR A 365 12.14 -8.33 19.66
C THR A 365 10.78 -8.84 19.22
N SER A 366 9.80 -7.97 19.04
CA SER A 366 8.45 -8.34 18.57
C SER A 366 7.71 -7.11 18.03
N VAL A 367 6.72 -7.33 17.17
CA VAL A 367 5.80 -6.27 16.73
C VAL A 367 4.57 -6.27 17.65
N VAL A 368 4.32 -5.16 18.32
CA VAL A 368 3.21 -5.02 19.28
C VAL A 368 2.37 -3.79 19.00
N ARG A 369 1.08 -3.85 19.33
CA ARG A 369 0.21 -2.67 19.38
C ARG A 369 0.29 -2.04 20.75
N TRP A 370 0.76 -0.80 20.84
CA TRP A 370 1.00 -0.07 22.08
C TRP A 370 0.07 1.15 22.22
N THR A 371 -0.60 1.28 23.37
CA THR A 371 -1.58 2.37 23.60
C THR A 371 -0.94 3.66 24.11
N ILE A 372 -0.68 4.66 23.28
CA ILE A 372 -0.01 5.90 23.76
C ILE A 372 -0.96 6.86 24.51
N LEU A 373 -2.26 6.80 24.20
CA LEU A 373 -3.36 7.58 24.83
C LEU A 373 -4.65 6.76 24.81
N PRO A 374 -5.67 7.11 25.63
CA PRO A 374 -6.99 6.50 25.51
C PRO A 374 -7.54 6.55 24.06
N GLY A 375 -7.73 5.37 23.47
CA GLY A 375 -8.24 5.23 22.10
C GLY A 375 -7.22 5.47 20.98
N ILE A 376 -5.95 5.77 21.30
CA ILE A 376 -4.88 5.97 20.31
C ILE A 376 -3.78 4.94 20.53
N THR A 377 -3.51 4.14 19.50
CA THR A 377 -2.49 3.09 19.51
C THR A 377 -1.49 3.30 18.39
N VAL A 378 -0.25 2.89 18.62
CA VAL A 378 0.80 2.76 17.62
C VAL A 378 1.21 1.29 17.50
N ASP A 379 1.57 0.85 16.30
CA ASP A 379 2.15 -0.46 16.05
C ASP A 379 3.67 -0.29 16.09
N ALA A 380 4.32 -0.92 17.06
CA ALA A 380 5.68 -0.64 17.48
C ALA A 380 6.55 -1.89 17.47
N TYR A 381 7.83 -1.70 17.21
CA TYR A 381 8.86 -2.72 17.42
C TYR A 381 9.33 -2.62 18.87
N ALA A 382 9.25 -3.72 19.60
CA ALA A 382 9.42 -3.71 21.05
C ALA A 382 10.36 -4.83 21.53
N PHE A 383 11.24 -4.48 22.46
CA PHE A 383 11.94 -5.47 23.28
C PHE A 383 11.01 -5.96 24.39
N ASN A 384 10.90 -7.28 24.54
CA ASN A 384 10.08 -8.00 25.53
C ASN A 384 8.63 -7.51 25.57
N GLY A 385 8.10 -7.09 24.42
CA GLY A 385 6.71 -6.66 24.24
C GLY A 385 6.30 -5.41 25.02
N GLN A 386 7.24 -4.50 25.32
CA GLN A 386 6.98 -3.20 25.94
C GLN A 386 7.77 -2.07 25.25
N VAL A 387 7.21 -0.86 25.31
CA VAL A 387 7.83 0.36 24.76
C VAL A 387 7.85 1.44 25.85
N PRO A 388 9.02 1.96 26.25
CA PRO A 388 10.37 1.53 25.87
C PRO A 388 10.65 0.10 26.28
N GLY A 389 11.67 -0.50 25.67
CA GLY A 389 12.21 -1.79 26.07
C GLY A 389 12.61 -1.84 27.54
N PRO A 390 12.86 -3.05 28.10
CA PRO A 390 13.22 -3.21 29.49
C PRO A 390 14.44 -2.40 29.92
N ARG A 391 14.38 -1.85 31.13
CA ARG A 391 15.54 -1.21 31.73
C ARG A 391 16.56 -2.28 32.08
N LEU A 392 17.75 -2.15 31.52
CA LEU A 392 18.90 -2.94 31.92
C LEU A 392 19.63 -2.16 32.99
N ARG A 393 19.75 -2.72 34.19
CA ARG A 393 20.50 -2.11 35.30
C ARG A 393 21.50 -3.09 35.87
N PHE A 394 22.75 -2.68 35.95
CA PHE A 394 23.83 -3.46 36.56
C PHE A 394 24.91 -2.51 37.12
N ARG A 395 25.91 -3.05 37.81
CA ARG A 395 26.95 -2.28 38.48
C ARG A 395 28.24 -2.32 37.66
N GLN A 396 29.00 -1.24 37.72
CA GLN A 396 30.36 -1.20 37.21
C GLN A 396 31.18 -2.37 37.80
N GLY A 397 31.91 -3.06 36.93
CA GLY A 397 32.67 -4.27 37.23
C GLY A 397 31.92 -5.58 36.97
N ASP A 398 30.60 -5.55 36.80
CA ASP A 398 29.84 -6.76 36.48
C ASP A 398 30.24 -7.31 35.10
N ARG A 399 30.31 -8.65 35.00
CA ARG A 399 30.31 -9.35 33.71
C ARG A 399 28.87 -9.59 33.29
N VAL A 400 28.52 -9.10 32.12
CA VAL A 400 27.15 -9.07 31.61
C VAL A 400 27.08 -9.82 30.28
N ARG A 401 26.00 -10.57 30.10
CA ARG A 401 25.66 -11.23 28.85
C ARG A 401 24.23 -10.92 28.48
N ILE A 402 23.98 -10.58 27.22
CA ILE A 402 22.66 -10.21 26.73
C ILE A 402 22.39 -11.05 25.49
N ASP A 403 21.47 -11.98 25.62
CA ASP A 403 21.04 -12.87 24.54
C ASP A 403 19.83 -12.20 23.85
N VAL A 404 20.02 -11.75 22.61
CA VAL A 404 19.00 -11.05 21.81
C VAL A 404 18.41 -12.02 20.80
N THR A 405 17.11 -12.32 20.91
CA THR A 405 16.35 -13.14 19.97
C THR A 405 15.55 -12.24 19.03
N ASN A 406 15.73 -12.39 17.72
CA ASN A 406 14.96 -11.61 16.76
C ASN A 406 13.64 -12.31 16.40
N ARG A 407 12.48 -11.66 16.62
CA ARG A 407 11.17 -12.09 16.09
C ARG A 407 10.50 -11.05 15.18
N LEU A 408 11.21 -10.01 14.76
CA LEU A 408 10.72 -9.05 13.77
C LEU A 408 10.62 -9.72 12.38
N PRO A 409 9.79 -9.20 11.47
CA PRO A 409 9.71 -9.70 10.09
C PRO A 409 10.95 -9.35 9.24
N GLU A 410 11.89 -8.60 9.81
CA GLU A 410 13.12 -8.09 9.20
C GLU A 410 14.33 -8.40 10.10
N THR A 411 15.54 -8.27 9.56
CA THR A 411 16.79 -8.40 10.32
C THR A 411 16.89 -7.30 11.38
N THR A 412 17.71 -7.51 12.41
CA THR A 412 17.97 -6.46 13.41
C THR A 412 19.33 -6.67 14.06
N THR A 413 19.80 -5.69 14.82
CA THR A 413 20.93 -5.82 15.76
C THR A 413 20.68 -4.92 16.96
N VAL A 414 21.51 -5.00 18.01
CA VAL A 414 21.40 -4.08 19.17
C VAL A 414 22.73 -3.41 19.43
N HIS A 415 22.72 -2.08 19.45
CA HIS A 415 23.86 -1.25 19.84
C HIS A 415 23.70 -0.73 21.28
N TRP A 416 24.82 -0.73 22.02
CA TRP A 416 24.90 -0.31 23.41
C TRP A 416 25.47 1.11 23.50
N HIS A 417 24.61 2.09 23.25
CA HIS A 417 25.01 3.47 22.98
C HIS A 417 25.83 4.09 24.13
N GLY A 418 27.08 4.44 23.81
CA GLY A 418 28.01 5.11 24.70
C GLY A 418 28.92 4.19 25.53
N LEU A 419 28.80 2.87 25.35
CA LEU A 419 29.70 1.90 25.99
C LEU A 419 31.00 1.70 25.19
N ILE A 420 32.10 1.55 25.92
CA ILE A 420 33.41 1.15 25.40
C ILE A 420 33.44 -0.37 25.44
N LEU A 421 33.26 -0.97 24.26
CA LEU A 421 33.12 -2.41 24.10
C LEU A 421 34.20 -2.99 23.17
N PRO A 422 34.50 -4.29 23.27
CA PRO A 422 35.13 -5.01 22.17
C PRO A 422 34.30 -4.81 20.89
N ASN A 423 34.96 -4.57 19.76
CA ASN A 423 34.27 -4.16 18.53
C ASN A 423 33.17 -5.14 18.09
N VAL A 424 33.37 -6.45 18.23
CA VAL A 424 32.38 -7.50 17.91
C VAL A 424 31.14 -7.52 18.83
N MET A 425 31.12 -6.70 19.88
CA MET A 425 30.00 -6.55 20.81
C MET A 425 29.28 -5.21 20.64
N ASP A 426 29.69 -4.39 19.66
CA ASP A 426 29.21 -3.03 19.50
C ASP A 426 27.80 -2.96 18.90
N GLY A 427 27.47 -3.80 17.91
CA GLY A 427 26.10 -3.93 17.40
C GLY A 427 25.77 -3.32 16.02
N PRO A 428 26.56 -2.43 15.39
CA PRO A 428 26.27 -1.98 14.03
C PRO A 428 26.27 -3.10 12.99
N ALA A 429 25.12 -3.30 12.32
CA ALA A 429 24.91 -4.30 11.28
C ALA A 429 25.86 -4.10 10.09
N HIS A 430 26.40 -5.19 9.55
CA HIS A 430 27.36 -5.25 8.45
C HIS A 430 28.70 -4.48 8.66
N ILE A 431 28.90 -3.87 9.83
CA ILE A 431 30.14 -3.16 10.18
C ILE A 431 30.90 -3.93 11.26
N THR A 432 30.22 -4.29 12.35
CA THR A 432 30.85 -4.97 13.51
C THR A 432 30.37 -6.40 13.69
N GLN A 433 29.22 -6.73 13.10
CA GLN A 433 28.64 -8.06 13.08
C GLN A 433 27.69 -8.22 11.88
N GLU A 434 27.35 -9.46 11.54
CA GLU A 434 26.21 -9.72 10.66
C GLU A 434 24.88 -9.42 11.39
N PRO A 435 23.82 -9.03 10.66
CA PRO A 435 22.49 -8.86 11.23
C PRO A 435 21.96 -10.15 11.88
N ILE A 436 21.13 -9.98 12.90
CA ILE A 436 20.41 -11.08 13.55
C ILE A 436 19.19 -11.41 12.69
N GLU A 437 19.27 -12.53 11.97
CA GLU A 437 18.18 -13.05 11.14
C GLU A 437 16.91 -13.36 11.96
N HIS A 438 15.75 -13.38 11.30
CA HIS A 438 14.49 -13.77 11.93
C HIS A 438 14.61 -15.16 12.60
N GLY A 439 14.27 -15.25 13.87
CA GLY A 439 14.33 -16.46 14.69
C GLY A 439 15.72 -16.80 15.22
N ALA A 440 16.78 -16.07 14.81
CA ALA A 440 18.12 -16.25 15.31
C ALA A 440 18.35 -15.54 16.66
N VAL A 441 19.44 -15.93 17.32
CA VAL A 441 19.89 -15.35 18.59
C VAL A 441 21.32 -14.88 18.45
N TYR A 442 21.61 -13.66 18.89
CA TYR A 442 22.98 -13.16 19.04
C TYR A 442 23.28 -12.87 20.51
N ARG A 443 24.53 -13.13 20.90
CA ARG A 443 24.99 -13.02 22.28
C ARG A 443 26.02 -11.92 22.41
N TYR A 444 25.66 -10.86 23.11
CA TYR A 444 26.57 -9.79 23.51
C TYR A 444 27.12 -10.11 24.89
N GLU A 445 28.44 -10.18 25.05
CA GLU A 445 29.05 -10.44 26.36
C GLU A 445 30.25 -9.52 26.60
N PHE A 446 30.21 -8.77 27.70
CA PHE A 446 31.24 -7.80 28.05
C PHE A 446 31.30 -7.55 29.57
N THR A 447 32.36 -6.86 30.01
CA THR A 447 32.47 -6.36 31.38
C THR A 447 32.14 -4.88 31.41
N ALA A 448 31.27 -4.47 32.33
CA ALA A 448 30.85 -3.08 32.48
C ALA A 448 31.98 -2.24 33.10
N THR A 449 32.83 -1.61 32.29
CA THR A 449 33.95 -0.78 32.78
C THR A 449 33.53 0.63 33.16
N GLN A 450 32.47 1.14 32.53
CA GLN A 450 31.89 2.47 32.76
C GLN A 450 30.77 2.43 33.82
N SER A 451 30.34 3.62 34.24
CA SER A 451 29.14 3.86 35.04
C SER A 451 28.40 5.08 34.48
N GLY A 452 27.07 5.15 34.61
CA GLY A 452 26.28 6.29 34.18
C GLY A 452 24.97 5.94 33.48
N THR A 453 24.35 6.95 32.85
CA THR A 453 23.15 6.82 32.02
C THR A 453 23.51 6.56 30.56
N TYR A 454 23.13 5.37 30.10
CA TYR A 454 23.23 4.94 28.72
C TYR A 454 21.86 4.43 28.24
N PHE A 455 21.81 3.98 27.00
CA PHE A 455 20.63 3.35 26.43
C PHE A 455 21.08 2.34 25.37
N TYR A 456 20.15 1.54 24.88
CA TYR A 456 20.39 0.60 23.80
C TYR A 456 19.29 0.76 22.76
N HIS A 457 19.62 0.47 21.50
CA HIS A 457 18.69 0.60 20.38
C HIS A 457 19.08 -0.31 19.22
N SER A 458 18.16 -0.50 18.27
CA SER A 458 18.47 -1.15 16.99
C SER A 458 19.62 -0.46 16.25
N HIS A 459 20.53 -1.22 15.65
CA HIS A 459 21.55 -0.65 14.75
C HIS A 459 21.57 -1.32 13.36
N ASP A 460 20.38 -1.73 12.92
CA ASP A 460 20.03 -2.16 11.59
C ASP A 460 18.80 -1.35 11.16
N HIS A 461 18.82 -0.73 9.98
CA HIS A 461 17.78 0.19 9.50
C HIS A 461 17.31 1.19 10.59
N VAL A 462 18.26 1.92 11.20
CA VAL A 462 18.04 2.70 12.45
C VAL A 462 16.90 3.71 12.34
N ASP A 463 16.82 4.40 11.20
CA ASP A 463 15.77 5.38 10.93
C ASP A 463 14.36 4.76 10.97
N ARG A 464 14.24 3.48 10.65
CA ARG A 464 13.02 2.69 10.77
C ARG A 464 12.86 2.12 12.18
N GLN A 465 13.74 1.21 12.58
CA GLN A 465 13.52 0.34 13.74
C GLN A 465 13.48 1.10 15.06
N GLN A 466 14.37 2.08 15.24
CA GLN A 466 14.39 2.90 16.45
C GLN A 466 13.21 3.87 16.49
N ALA A 467 12.85 4.47 15.35
CA ALA A 467 11.65 5.32 15.24
C ALA A 467 10.35 4.52 15.51
N LEU A 468 10.34 3.23 15.23
CA LEU A 468 9.22 2.33 15.54
C LEU A 468 9.24 1.80 16.99
N GLY A 469 10.21 2.17 17.82
CA GLY A 469 10.19 1.86 19.25
C GLY A 469 11.28 0.92 19.75
N LEU A 470 12.23 0.50 18.91
CA LEU A 470 13.25 -0.48 19.28
C LEU A 470 14.43 0.17 20.04
N TYR A 471 14.14 0.65 21.25
CA TYR A 471 15.10 1.25 22.19
C TYR A 471 14.75 0.95 23.65
N GLY A 472 15.70 1.11 24.58
CA GLY A 472 15.48 1.00 26.02
C GLY A 472 16.62 1.57 26.86
N ALA A 473 16.40 1.80 28.16
CA ALA A 473 17.41 2.39 29.04
C ALA A 473 18.45 1.36 29.51
N LEU A 474 19.70 1.81 29.62
CA LEU A 474 20.81 1.04 30.17
C LEU A 474 21.49 1.87 31.26
N LEU A 475 21.32 1.47 32.51
CA LEU A 475 21.87 2.18 33.66
C LEU A 475 23.00 1.36 34.28
N ILE A 476 24.16 1.97 34.45
CA ILE A 476 25.30 1.32 35.11
C ILE A 476 25.62 2.05 36.40
N ASP A 477 25.32 1.44 37.53
CA ASP A 477 25.59 2.02 38.85
C ASP A 477 27.11 2.06 39.10
N PRO A 478 27.66 3.19 39.62
CA PRO A 478 29.08 3.29 39.91
C PRO A 478 29.49 2.32 41.02
N ALA A 479 30.73 1.82 40.93
CA ALA A 479 31.31 0.99 41.99
C ALA A 479 31.52 1.78 43.29
N ASP A 480 31.73 3.11 43.18
CA ASP A 480 31.85 4.04 44.28
C ASP A 480 30.96 5.28 44.01
N PRO A 481 29.73 5.34 44.54
CA PRO A 481 28.81 6.45 44.28
C PRO A 481 29.23 7.72 45.02
N ALA A 482 29.21 8.85 44.32
CA ALA A 482 29.46 10.15 44.93
C ALA A 482 28.23 10.59 45.78
N PRO A 483 28.38 10.82 47.11
CA PRO A 483 27.24 11.11 47.98
C PRO A 483 26.45 12.38 47.62
N ASP A 484 27.11 13.36 47.00
CA ASP A 484 26.50 14.63 46.57
C ASP A 484 25.60 14.49 45.33
N LEU A 485 25.52 13.29 44.75
CA LEU A 485 24.67 12.98 43.59
C LEU A 485 23.53 12.02 43.94
N GLU A 486 23.38 11.66 45.21
CA GLU A 486 22.20 10.97 45.70
C GLU A 486 20.99 11.91 45.69
N ALA A 487 19.83 11.36 45.34
CA ALA A 487 18.56 12.07 45.35
C ALA A 487 17.49 11.17 45.97
N ASP A 488 16.48 11.78 46.58
CA ASP A 488 15.38 11.06 47.22
C ASP A 488 14.57 10.23 46.20
N HIS A 489 14.46 10.74 44.97
CA HIS A 489 13.78 10.08 43.85
C HIS A 489 14.66 10.04 42.60
N GLU A 490 14.56 8.96 41.83
CA GLU A 490 15.19 8.84 40.51
C GLU A 490 14.14 8.51 39.45
N TYR A 491 14.18 9.24 38.33
CA TYR A 491 13.28 9.03 37.22
C TYR A 491 14.00 9.07 35.88
N THR A 492 13.81 8.04 35.05
CA THR A 492 14.37 7.96 33.70
C THR A 492 13.30 8.34 32.69
N LEU A 493 13.63 9.25 31.77
CA LEU A 493 12.74 9.77 30.74
C LEU A 493 13.34 9.49 29.37
N LEU A 494 12.78 8.50 28.69
CA LEU A 494 13.07 8.20 27.29
C LEU A 494 12.08 8.97 26.40
N LEU A 495 12.63 9.77 25.51
CA LEU A 495 11.89 10.64 24.62
C LEU A 495 11.68 9.96 23.27
N GLN A 496 10.45 9.97 22.74
CA GLN A 496 10.13 9.34 21.46
C GLN A 496 9.10 10.11 20.65
N GLU A 497 9.16 9.89 19.35
CA GLU A 497 8.32 10.48 18.31
C GLU A 497 7.58 9.38 17.55
N TRP A 498 6.35 9.66 17.13
CA TRP A 498 5.53 8.71 16.37
C TRP A 498 4.82 9.40 15.22
N LEU A 499 4.72 8.70 14.10
CA LEU A 499 3.84 9.05 12.99
C LEU A 499 2.69 8.06 12.91
N LEU A 500 1.49 8.53 13.27
CA LEU A 500 0.25 7.79 13.16
C LEU A 500 -0.68 8.48 12.16
N ARG A 501 -0.93 7.84 11.01
CA ARG A 501 -1.85 8.34 9.97
C ARG A 501 -2.76 7.20 9.52
N GLU A 502 -4.05 7.50 9.40
CA GLU A 502 -5.03 6.54 8.86
C GLU A 502 -5.05 5.18 9.59
N GLY A 503 -4.75 5.18 10.88
CA GLY A 503 -4.69 3.97 11.71
C GLY A 503 -3.43 3.11 11.50
N LEU A 504 -2.47 3.57 10.71
CA LEU A 504 -1.18 2.91 10.48
C LEU A 504 -0.05 3.71 11.13
N THR A 505 0.93 2.97 11.66
CA THR A 505 2.15 3.56 12.24
C THR A 505 3.26 3.48 11.23
N TYR A 506 3.91 4.62 11.01
CA TYR A 506 5.06 4.78 10.13
C TYR A 506 6.25 5.23 10.97
N PRO A 507 7.49 4.96 10.54
CA PRO A 507 8.66 5.55 11.17
C PRO A 507 8.64 7.07 11.00
N ALA A 508 8.81 7.79 12.11
CA ALA A 508 8.90 9.24 12.12
C ALA A 508 10.28 9.68 11.64
N MET A 509 10.33 10.44 10.55
CA MET A 509 11.57 10.86 9.90
C MET A 509 11.45 12.30 9.39
N PRO A 510 12.58 13.03 9.23
CA PRO A 510 12.61 14.41 8.75
C PRO A 510 12.42 14.48 7.22
N MET A 511 11.36 13.84 6.71
CA MET A 511 10.97 13.78 5.29
C MET A 511 9.52 14.23 5.13
N ASP A 512 9.20 14.81 3.97
CA ASP A 512 7.82 15.25 3.67
C ASP A 512 6.85 14.07 3.73
N GLY A 513 5.72 14.28 4.42
CA GLY A 513 4.75 13.22 4.72
C GLY A 513 5.12 12.30 5.89
N ALA A 514 6.38 12.28 6.32
CA ALA A 514 6.90 11.40 7.37
C ALA A 514 7.14 12.07 8.75
N GLN A 515 6.79 13.36 8.90
CA GLN A 515 6.97 14.10 10.15
C GLN A 515 6.06 13.58 11.27
N PRO A 516 6.56 13.47 12.52
CA PRO A 516 5.79 12.95 13.65
C PRO A 516 4.60 13.84 13.99
N ASN A 517 3.54 13.22 14.50
CA ASN A 517 2.35 13.91 15.01
C ASN A 517 1.99 13.52 16.44
N TYR A 518 2.69 12.55 17.03
CA TYR A 518 2.59 12.21 18.45
C TYR A 518 3.97 12.11 19.06
N PHE A 519 4.06 12.44 20.35
CA PHE A 519 5.32 12.47 21.09
C PHE A 519 5.09 11.83 22.45
N THR A 520 6.06 11.06 22.95
CA THR A 520 5.86 10.26 24.16
C THR A 520 7.06 10.29 25.08
N ILE A 521 6.78 10.35 26.39
CA ILE A 521 7.72 10.05 27.46
C ILE A 521 7.43 8.62 27.93
N ASN A 522 8.44 7.75 27.92
CA ASN A 522 8.31 6.36 28.36
C ASN A 522 7.09 5.65 27.74
N GLY A 523 6.87 5.87 26.43
CA GLY A 523 5.82 5.22 25.65
C GLY A 523 4.41 5.78 25.88
N ARG A 524 4.24 6.87 26.64
CA ARG A 524 2.95 7.53 26.85
C ARG A 524 3.01 9.00 26.45
N ALA A 525 1.92 9.53 25.89
CA ALA A 525 1.77 10.96 25.66
C ALA A 525 0.92 11.56 26.79
N TYR A 526 1.15 12.81 27.17
CA TYR A 526 0.28 13.49 28.14
C TYR A 526 -1.17 13.56 27.63
N PRO A 527 -2.20 13.32 28.46
CA PRO A 527 -2.17 13.18 29.92
C PRO A 527 -2.05 11.73 30.43
N ALA A 528 -1.62 10.78 29.60
CA ALA A 528 -1.43 9.38 29.99
C ALA A 528 -0.01 9.09 30.53
N THR A 529 0.87 10.10 30.61
CA THR A 529 2.17 10.01 31.26
C THR A 529 2.03 9.87 32.78
N ASP A 530 3.07 9.33 33.41
CA ASP A 530 3.12 9.15 34.86
C ASP A 530 3.10 10.51 35.60
N THR A 531 2.68 10.52 36.87
CA THR A 531 2.83 11.68 37.76
C THR A 531 3.84 11.35 38.84
N ILE A 532 4.91 12.14 38.94
CA ILE A 532 5.89 12.02 40.01
C ILE A 532 5.31 12.70 41.25
N ARG A 533 5.21 11.98 42.37
CA ARG A 533 4.74 12.54 43.65
C ARG A 533 5.88 12.58 44.64
N MET A 534 6.09 13.73 45.25
CA MET A 534 7.17 13.96 46.21
C MET A 534 6.80 15.07 47.21
N SER A 535 7.56 15.21 48.29
CA SER A 535 7.34 16.22 49.32
C SER A 535 8.19 17.47 49.08
N ALA A 536 7.75 18.63 49.54
CA ALA A 536 8.61 19.82 49.54
C ALA A 536 9.90 19.57 50.35
N GLY A 537 11.05 19.94 49.78
CA GLY A 537 12.38 19.71 50.31
C GLY A 537 13.10 18.50 49.71
N GLU A 538 12.38 17.54 49.14
CA GLU A 538 12.97 16.36 48.49
C GLU A 538 13.63 16.72 47.15
N THR A 539 14.55 15.86 46.73
CA THR A 539 15.33 15.97 45.50
C THR A 539 14.94 14.89 44.50
N LEU A 540 14.89 15.27 43.23
CA LEU A 540 14.56 14.42 42.09
C LEU A 540 15.72 14.41 41.10
N LYS A 541 16.33 13.25 40.91
CA LYS A 541 17.26 13.00 39.82
C LYS A 541 16.49 12.61 38.57
N VAL A 542 16.52 13.45 37.53
CA VAL A 542 15.92 13.15 36.24
C VAL A 542 17.02 12.77 35.25
N ARG A 543 16.90 11.60 34.63
CA ARG A 543 17.76 11.12 33.55
C ARG A 543 17.03 11.29 32.23
N PHE A 544 17.33 12.35 31.49
CA PHE A 544 16.81 12.53 30.13
C PHE A 544 17.62 11.69 29.15
N ILE A 545 16.93 10.93 28.29
CA ILE A 545 17.52 10.11 27.24
C ILE A 545 16.84 10.48 25.92
N GLY A 546 17.61 11.07 25.00
CA GLY A 546 17.19 11.33 23.61
C GLY A 546 17.17 10.04 22.80
N SER A 547 16.21 9.17 23.06
CA SER A 547 16.05 7.88 22.37
C SER A 547 15.38 7.98 20.99
N ASN A 548 14.89 9.16 20.62
CA ASN A 548 14.31 9.46 19.32
C ASN A 548 15.40 9.66 18.24
N ASN A 549 14.98 9.68 16.97
CA ASN A 549 15.89 9.84 15.81
C ASN A 549 15.85 11.23 15.19
N GLY A 550 14.74 11.97 15.34
CA GLY A 550 14.47 13.17 14.56
C GLY A 550 14.84 14.46 15.28
N PHE A 551 13.99 14.88 16.21
CA PHE A 551 14.03 16.23 16.75
C PHE A 551 14.91 16.37 17.99
N ILE A 552 15.45 17.56 18.17
CA ILE A 552 15.91 17.97 19.49
C ILE A 552 14.71 18.23 20.40
N HIS A 553 14.84 17.88 21.68
CA HIS A 553 13.82 18.10 22.69
C HIS A 553 14.38 19.00 23.81
N PRO A 554 14.12 20.32 23.78
CA PRO A 554 14.44 21.22 24.88
C PRO A 554 13.58 20.89 26.10
N MET A 555 14.10 20.11 27.04
CA MET A 555 13.37 19.66 28.22
C MET A 555 13.42 20.73 29.31
N HIS A 556 12.26 21.30 29.62
CA HIS A 556 12.04 22.31 30.65
C HIS A 556 11.41 21.70 31.91
N VAL A 557 11.84 22.14 33.09
CA VAL A 557 11.18 21.81 34.37
C VAL A 557 10.74 23.08 35.07
N HIS A 558 9.44 23.23 35.30
CA HIS A 558 8.90 24.38 36.05
C HIS A 558 9.35 24.34 37.53
N GLY A 559 9.35 25.50 38.19
CA GLY A 559 9.79 25.61 39.60
C GLY A 559 11.30 25.45 39.79
N GLY A 560 12.06 25.54 38.68
CA GLY A 560 13.51 25.44 38.62
C GLY A 560 14.27 26.57 39.35
N PRO A 561 15.59 26.66 39.12
CA PRO A 561 16.39 25.83 38.22
C PRO A 561 16.62 24.41 38.75
N PHE A 562 17.12 23.52 37.89
CA PHE A 562 17.78 22.27 38.25
C PHE A 562 19.28 22.39 37.99
N GLN A 563 20.07 21.55 38.66
CA GLN A 563 21.50 21.45 38.41
C GLN A 563 21.80 20.34 37.41
N VAL A 564 22.56 20.62 36.36
CA VAL A 564 23.09 19.60 35.44
C VAL A 564 24.32 18.96 36.06
N VAL A 565 24.28 17.63 36.26
CA VAL A 565 25.30 16.88 37.00
C VAL A 565 26.02 15.81 36.18
N ALA A 566 25.43 15.34 35.08
CA ALA A 566 26.10 14.43 34.15
C ALA A 566 25.67 14.70 32.69
N LEU A 567 26.58 14.40 31.76
CA LEU A 567 26.35 14.43 30.32
C LEU A 567 26.85 13.11 29.71
N ASP A 568 26.02 12.46 28.90
CA ASP A 568 26.34 11.22 28.17
C ASP A 568 26.89 10.09 29.06
N GLY A 569 26.39 10.01 30.28
CA GLY A 569 26.80 9.04 31.29
C GLY A 569 28.04 9.45 32.09
N GLN A 570 28.71 10.53 31.73
CA GLN A 570 29.88 11.04 32.45
C GLN A 570 29.45 12.08 33.50
N THR A 571 29.74 11.79 34.76
CA THR A 571 29.54 12.75 35.86
C THR A 571 30.44 13.98 35.66
N LEU A 572 29.83 15.17 35.67
CA LEU A 572 30.55 16.42 35.58
C LEU A 572 31.32 16.69 36.88
N GLN A 573 32.56 17.16 36.72
CA GLN A 573 33.32 17.69 37.84
C GLN A 573 32.53 18.82 38.52
N PRO A 574 32.62 18.99 39.86
CA PRO A 574 31.84 20.01 40.57
C PRO A 574 31.94 21.42 39.98
N SER A 575 33.10 21.81 39.44
CA SER A 575 33.32 23.13 38.80
C SER A 575 32.69 23.29 37.42
N ALA A 576 32.26 22.19 36.78
CA ALA A 576 31.64 22.18 35.47
C ALA A 576 30.11 21.96 35.54
N ARG A 577 29.57 21.70 36.73
CA ARG A 577 28.12 21.65 36.96
C ARG A 577 27.53 23.05 36.88
N TYR A 578 26.32 23.16 36.36
CA TYR A 578 25.66 24.45 36.17
C TYR A 578 24.15 24.34 36.37
N GLU A 579 23.53 25.45 36.73
CA GLU A 579 22.07 25.56 36.84
C GLU A 579 21.47 25.85 35.47
N ALA A 580 20.34 25.20 35.19
CA ALA A 580 19.51 25.46 34.02
C ALA A 580 18.04 25.22 34.36
N ASP A 581 17.14 25.79 33.57
CA ASP A 581 15.72 25.43 33.59
C ASP A 581 15.30 24.67 32.32
N VAL A 582 16.10 24.73 31.26
CA VAL A 582 15.92 24.01 29.99
C VAL A 582 17.25 23.40 29.57
N VAL A 583 17.23 22.13 29.14
CA VAL A 583 18.36 21.47 28.47
C VAL A 583 17.94 20.91 27.12
N ASN A 584 18.77 21.14 26.11
CA ASN A 584 18.57 20.62 24.76
C ASN A 584 19.00 19.15 24.70
N VAL A 585 18.03 18.22 24.64
CA VAL A 585 18.31 16.79 24.52
C VAL A 585 18.17 16.41 23.05
N ALA A 586 19.29 16.28 22.33
CA ALA A 586 19.30 15.83 20.94
C ALA A 586 19.26 14.30 20.83
N PRO A 587 18.94 13.72 19.65
CA PRO A 587 19.07 12.30 19.38
C PRO A 587 20.43 11.76 19.86
N GLY A 588 20.40 10.72 20.69
CA GLY A 588 21.58 10.08 21.28
C GLY A 588 22.08 10.72 22.59
N GLN A 589 21.74 11.95 22.93
CA GLN A 589 22.26 12.61 24.13
C GLN A 589 21.57 12.15 25.42
N ARG A 590 22.32 12.19 26.53
CA ARG A 590 21.77 11.96 27.88
C ARG A 590 22.18 13.05 28.84
N TYR A 591 21.24 13.52 29.64
CA TYR A 591 21.49 14.49 30.72
C TYR A 591 20.97 13.93 32.04
N ASP A 592 21.80 13.93 33.07
CA ASP A 592 21.33 13.74 34.44
C ASP A 592 21.25 15.13 35.11
N VAL A 593 20.09 15.43 35.68
CA VAL A 593 19.86 16.67 36.41
C VAL A 593 19.30 16.39 37.80
N ILE A 594 19.61 17.26 38.76
CA ILE A 594 19.04 17.22 40.12
C ILE A 594 18.12 18.45 40.27
N TRP A 595 16.85 18.18 40.51
CA TRP A 595 15.83 19.19 40.78
C TRP A 595 15.37 19.10 42.23
N THR A 596 15.16 20.23 42.91
CA THR A 596 14.70 20.27 44.29
C THR A 596 13.25 20.76 44.35
N ALA A 597 12.40 20.05 45.09
CA ALA A 597 11.01 20.43 45.33
C ALA A 597 10.92 21.61 46.31
N ARG A 598 11.12 22.84 45.82
CA ARG A 598 11.21 24.02 46.69
C ARG A 598 9.89 24.48 47.28
N GLN A 599 8.78 24.25 46.57
CA GLN A 599 7.44 24.74 46.94
C GLN A 599 6.38 23.70 46.56
N PRO A 600 5.33 23.52 47.39
CA PRO A 600 4.17 22.68 47.05
C PRO A 600 3.46 23.17 45.79
N GLY A 601 2.93 22.25 44.99
CA GLY A 601 2.23 22.56 43.74
C GLY A 601 2.41 21.51 42.65
N LYS A 602 1.84 21.79 41.49
CA LYS A 602 2.02 20.98 40.28
C LYS A 602 2.97 21.68 39.33
N TRP A 603 4.08 21.02 39.04
CA TRP A 603 5.14 21.52 38.17
C TRP A 603 5.21 20.62 36.92
N LEU A 604 5.42 21.22 35.75
CA LEU A 604 5.54 20.48 34.50
C LEU A 604 7.00 20.14 34.22
N ILE A 605 7.21 18.94 33.69
CA ILE A 605 8.40 18.56 32.93
C ILE A 605 7.94 18.40 31.48
N HIS A 606 8.43 19.22 30.55
CA HIS A 606 7.97 19.15 29.16
C HIS A 606 8.99 19.61 28.12
N CYS A 607 8.80 19.17 26.88
CA CYS A 607 9.53 19.73 25.74
C CYS A 607 9.06 21.18 25.47
N HIS A 608 9.98 22.11 25.21
CA HIS A 608 9.69 23.53 24.97
C HIS A 608 9.49 23.86 23.48
N ILE A 609 9.25 22.85 22.63
CA ILE A 609 8.80 23.03 21.25
C ILE A 609 7.29 22.81 21.24
N GLY A 610 6.52 23.84 20.89
CA GLY A 610 5.05 23.81 21.02
C GLY A 610 4.37 22.67 20.26
N HIS A 611 4.91 22.28 19.10
CA HIS A 611 4.41 21.10 18.36
C HIS A 611 4.50 19.80 19.18
N HIS A 612 5.56 19.64 19.97
CA HIS A 612 5.85 18.42 20.72
C HIS A 612 5.02 18.29 22.01
N THR A 613 4.30 19.35 22.38
CA THR A 613 3.35 19.36 23.49
C THR A 613 1.91 19.19 23.02
N THR A 614 1.71 18.61 21.83
CA THR A 614 0.39 18.31 21.27
C THR A 614 0.21 16.83 20.98
N ASN A 615 -1.04 16.40 20.87
CA ASN A 615 -1.45 15.09 20.40
C ASN A 615 -2.11 15.27 19.03
N ASN A 616 -1.38 15.00 17.95
CA ASN A 616 -1.79 15.26 16.56
C ASN A 616 -2.21 16.73 16.36
N ASN A 617 -1.36 17.67 16.77
CA ASN A 617 -1.57 19.12 16.68
C ASN A 617 -2.72 19.67 17.56
N VAL A 618 -3.21 18.88 18.52
CA VAL A 618 -4.25 19.31 19.46
C VAL A 618 -3.76 19.19 20.91
N GLU A 619 -3.93 20.25 21.69
CA GLU A 619 -3.74 20.20 23.14
C GLU A 619 -5.00 19.69 23.85
N THR A 620 -4.82 18.83 24.84
CA THR A 620 -5.89 18.26 25.66
C THR A 620 -5.61 18.51 27.13
N ARG A 621 -6.50 19.25 27.81
CA ARG A 621 -6.33 19.66 29.23
C ARG A 621 -5.03 20.46 29.47
N GLY A 622 -4.73 21.40 28.57
CA GLY A 622 -3.61 22.33 28.70
C GLY A 622 -2.26 21.77 28.25
N GLY A 623 -2.23 20.62 27.55
CA GLY A 623 -1.00 20.08 26.99
C GLY A 623 -1.22 18.76 26.24
N GLY A 624 -0.12 18.10 25.89
CA GLY A 624 -0.08 16.87 25.13
C GLY A 624 1.36 16.39 24.98
N GLY A 625 1.57 15.30 24.24
CA GLY A 625 2.89 14.89 23.81
C GLY A 625 3.91 14.67 24.94
N LEU A 626 5.10 15.24 24.77
CA LEU A 626 6.24 15.18 25.71
C LEU A 626 6.02 16.10 26.92
N MET A 627 5.10 15.70 27.80
CA MET A 627 4.79 16.41 29.03
C MET A 627 4.51 15.43 30.18
N MET A 628 4.92 15.79 31.38
CA MET A 628 4.73 15.03 32.61
C MET A 628 4.53 15.98 33.79
N VAL A 629 3.90 15.51 34.87
CA VAL A 629 3.63 16.32 36.07
C VAL A 629 4.47 15.83 37.25
N VAL A 630 5.08 16.78 37.95
CA VAL A 630 5.61 16.61 39.32
C VAL A 630 4.62 17.26 40.28
N GLU A 631 4.02 16.46 41.14
CA GLU A 631 3.08 16.87 42.19
C GLU A 631 3.83 16.90 43.53
N VAL A 632 4.10 18.11 44.01
CA VAL A 632 4.76 18.36 45.30
C VAL A 632 3.71 18.62 46.36
N ILE A 633 3.66 17.76 47.38
CA ILE A 633 2.74 17.85 48.52
C ILE A 633 3.34 18.58 49.72
#